data_AF-R6SLR6-F1
#
_entry.id   AF-R6SLR6-F1
#
_cell.length_a   1.000
_cell.length_b   1.000
_cell.length_c   1.000
_cell.angle_alpha   90.00
_cell.angle_beta   90.00
_cell.angle_gamma   90.00
#
_symmetry.space_group_name_H-M   'P 1'
#
loop_
_entity.id
_entity.type
_entity.pdbx_description
1 polymer ?
#
loop_
_entity_poly.entity_id
_entity_poly.type
_entity_poly.pdbx_seq_one_letter_code
_entity_poly.pdbx_strand_id
1 'polypeptide(L)'
;MQALNGQDVAIDYAFMVTVEKFMRHGQESVPDDMISGSRGDFSGVGDIHFFYSADEVLYGALPDFEKACKRAGVRYTAFARPKMVHCYCMLPYFKEAREDFAKITAILRK
;
A
#
# COMPACT_ATOMS: atom_id res chain seq x y z
N MET A 1 -11.07 5.07 -2.08
CA MET A 1 -10.90 3.77 -2.78
C MET A 1 -11.90 3.61 -3.92
N GLN A 2 -13.22 3.55 -3.70
CA GLN A 2 -14.22 3.27 -4.76
C GLN A 2 -14.10 4.11 -6.05
N ALA A 3 -13.72 5.39 -5.96
CA ALA A 3 -13.52 6.25 -7.13
C ALA A 3 -12.43 5.75 -8.11
N LEU A 4 -11.56 4.84 -7.68
CA LEU A 4 -10.45 4.28 -8.47
C LEU A 4 -10.88 3.07 -9.32
N ASN A 5 -12.07 2.50 -9.12
CA ASN A 5 -12.56 1.35 -9.90
C ASN A 5 -12.56 1.59 -11.42
N GLY A 6 -12.78 2.83 -11.87
CA GLY A 6 -12.76 3.15 -13.30
C GLY A 6 -11.36 3.22 -13.92
N GLN A 7 -10.32 3.16 -13.10
CA GLN A 7 -8.92 3.30 -13.52
C GLN A 7 -8.10 2.05 -13.19
N ASP A 8 -8.41 1.39 -12.08
CA ASP A 8 -7.73 0.16 -11.68
C ASP A 8 -8.16 -1.00 -12.57
N VAL A 9 -7.20 -1.50 -13.35
CA VAL A 9 -7.39 -2.61 -14.29
C VAL A 9 -7.28 -3.98 -13.63
N ALA A 10 -6.83 -4.05 -12.37
CA ALA A 10 -6.48 -5.28 -11.68
C ALA A 10 -7.35 -5.57 -10.45
N ILE A 11 -7.71 -4.55 -9.66
CA ILE A 11 -8.39 -4.71 -8.37
C ILE A 11 -9.67 -3.86 -8.33
N ASP A 12 -10.80 -4.49 -8.00
CA ASP A 12 -12.07 -3.79 -7.77
C ASP A 12 -12.25 -3.46 -6.27
N TYR A 13 -12.77 -2.29 -5.93
CA TYR A 13 -13.15 -1.93 -4.57
C TYR A 13 -14.06 -2.94 -3.86
N ALA A 14 -14.99 -3.60 -4.57
CA ALA A 14 -15.85 -4.63 -4.00
C ALA A 14 -15.04 -5.81 -3.44
N PHE A 15 -13.85 -6.09 -4.00
CA PHE A 15 -12.93 -7.05 -3.44
C PHE A 15 -12.43 -6.58 -2.07
N MET A 16 -12.05 -5.31 -1.92
CA MET A 16 -11.59 -4.74 -0.65
C MET A 16 -12.66 -4.77 0.46
N VAL A 17 -13.95 -4.69 0.11
CA VAL A 17 -15.05 -4.86 1.08
C VAL A 17 -15.20 -6.33 1.51
N THR A 18 -14.95 -7.26 0.60
CA THR A 18 -15.18 -8.69 0.83
C THR A 18 -13.95 -9.40 1.44
N VAL A 19 -12.75 -8.89 1.16
CA VAL A 19 -11.48 -9.55 1.49
C VAL A 19 -11.32 -9.77 3.00
N GLU A 20 -11.79 -8.84 3.84
CA GLU A 20 -11.74 -9.00 5.30
C GLU A 20 -12.49 -10.28 5.74
N LYS A 21 -13.65 -10.56 5.16
CA LYS A 21 -14.42 -11.79 5.45
C LYS A 21 -13.62 -13.05 5.07
N PHE A 22 -12.92 -13.01 3.94
CA PHE A 22 -12.08 -14.12 3.50
C PHE A 22 -10.86 -14.31 4.40
N MET A 23 -10.17 -13.22 4.77
CA MET A 23 -9.00 -13.24 5.64
C MET A 23 -9.33 -13.74 7.05
N ARG A 24 -10.50 -13.39 7.58
CA ARG A 24 -10.97 -13.87 8.89
C ARG A 24 -11.35 -15.35 8.88
N HIS A 25 -11.68 -15.93 7.72
CA HIS A 25 -12.09 -17.33 7.60
C HIS A 25 -13.18 -17.77 8.62
N GLY A 26 -14.15 -16.88 8.90
CA GLY A 26 -15.20 -17.12 9.89
C GLY A 26 -14.77 -17.04 11.35
N GLN A 27 -13.52 -16.66 11.64
CA GLN A 27 -13.00 -16.46 12.98
C GLN A 27 -13.10 -14.99 13.38
N GLU A 28 -13.90 -14.70 14.40
CA GLU A 28 -14.03 -13.34 14.95
C GLU A 28 -12.83 -12.93 15.81
N SER A 29 -12.05 -13.90 16.29
CA SER A 29 -10.89 -13.68 17.17
C SER A 29 -9.63 -13.22 16.45
N VAL A 30 -9.63 -13.12 15.12
CA VAL A 30 -8.44 -12.68 14.38
C VAL A 30 -8.18 -11.20 14.67
N PRO A 31 -7.00 -10.84 15.19
CA PRO A 31 -6.64 -9.46 15.46
C PRO A 31 -6.74 -8.58 14.22
N ASP A 32 -7.18 -7.35 14.44
CA ASP A 32 -7.43 -6.36 13.39
C ASP A 32 -6.18 -5.95 12.60
N ASP A 33 -5.03 -5.94 13.26
CA ASP A 33 -3.72 -5.70 12.65
C ASP A 33 -3.22 -6.86 11.78
N MET A 34 -3.69 -8.08 12.04
CA MET A 34 -3.48 -9.24 11.15
C MET A 34 -4.38 -9.22 9.91
N ILE A 35 -5.47 -8.44 9.94
CA ILE A 35 -6.36 -8.23 8.79
C ILE A 35 -5.95 -7.01 7.98
N SER A 36 -5.56 -5.92 8.65
CA SER A 36 -5.19 -4.67 8.01
C SER A 36 -3.93 -4.09 8.63
N GLY A 37 -2.86 -4.03 7.83
CA GLY A 37 -1.56 -3.51 8.29
C GLY A 37 -1.60 -2.06 8.80
N SER A 38 -2.56 -1.24 8.37
CA SER A 38 -2.70 0.14 8.88
C SER A 38 -3.19 0.21 10.34
N ARG A 39 -3.74 -0.88 10.86
CA ARG A 39 -4.15 -1.01 12.28
C ARG A 39 -3.01 -1.46 13.19
N GLY A 40 -1.87 -1.85 12.64
CA GLY A 40 -0.70 -2.26 13.42
C GLY A 40 -0.07 -1.14 14.25
N ASP A 41 0.74 -1.54 15.22
CA ASP A 41 1.62 -0.64 15.98
C ASP A 41 2.93 -0.46 15.22
N PHE A 42 3.22 0.78 14.83
CA PHE A 42 4.44 1.12 14.08
C PHE A 42 5.55 1.64 15.03
N SER A 43 5.34 1.64 16.35
CA SER A 43 6.31 2.16 17.31
C SER A 43 7.65 1.42 17.20
N GLY A 44 8.74 2.17 17.10
CA GLY A 44 10.10 1.63 17.04
C GLY A 44 10.52 1.04 15.68
N VAL A 45 9.68 1.12 14.65
CA VAL A 45 10.10 0.77 13.28
C VAL A 45 10.97 1.87 12.67
N GLY A 46 11.80 1.51 11.68
CA GLY A 46 12.59 2.46 10.91
C GLY A 46 11.73 3.34 9.99
N ASP A 47 12.38 4.19 9.19
CA ASP A 47 11.70 5.03 8.21
C ASP A 47 10.87 4.18 7.22
N ILE A 48 9.64 4.60 6.95
CA ILE A 48 8.73 3.90 6.03
C ILE A 48 8.65 4.65 4.69
N HIS A 49 8.83 3.93 3.59
CA HIS A 49 8.73 4.50 2.24
C HIS A 49 7.61 3.81 1.45
N PHE A 50 6.51 4.53 1.22
CA PHE A 50 5.38 4.04 0.44
C PHE A 50 5.57 4.33 -1.05
N PHE A 51 5.38 3.31 -1.89
CA PHE A 51 5.37 3.41 -3.34
C PHE A 51 4.05 2.85 -3.86
N TYR A 52 3.27 3.69 -4.52
CA TYR A 52 1.97 3.34 -5.07
C TYR A 52 1.88 3.71 -6.56
N SER A 53 1.03 3.00 -7.29
CA SER A 53 0.36 3.59 -8.45
C SER A 53 -0.72 4.54 -7.95
N ALA A 54 -0.90 5.71 -8.58
CA ALA A 54 -2.03 6.59 -8.23
C ALA A 54 -3.38 6.06 -8.75
N ASP A 55 -3.34 5.10 -9.67
CA ASP A 55 -4.50 4.62 -10.42
C ASP A 55 -4.95 3.21 -9.95
N GLU A 56 -4.44 2.74 -8.82
CA GLU A 56 -4.85 1.46 -8.19
C GLU A 56 -5.74 1.70 -6.97
N VAL A 57 -6.75 0.85 -6.75
CA VAL A 57 -7.69 0.91 -5.62
C VAL A 57 -6.96 0.93 -4.28
N LEU A 58 -5.86 0.17 -4.15
CA LEU A 58 -5.06 0.09 -2.94
C LEU A 58 -4.36 1.40 -2.57
N TYR A 59 -4.15 2.31 -3.53
CA TYR A 59 -3.66 3.66 -3.24
C TYR A 59 -4.57 4.40 -2.26
N GLY A 60 -5.87 4.12 -2.31
CA GLY A 60 -6.83 4.68 -1.37
C GLY A 60 -6.60 4.27 0.09
N ALA A 61 -5.71 3.31 0.39
CA ALA A 61 -5.32 2.93 1.75
C ALA A 61 -4.24 3.84 2.34
N LEU A 62 -3.50 4.58 1.49
CA LEU A 62 -2.38 5.41 1.91
C LEU A 62 -2.73 6.34 3.10
N PRO A 63 -3.87 7.06 3.12
CA PRO A 63 -4.19 7.95 4.23
C PRO A 63 -4.26 7.25 5.60
N ASP A 64 -4.67 5.98 5.64
CA ASP A 64 -4.74 5.22 6.88
C ASP A 64 -3.37 4.77 7.36
N PHE A 65 -2.47 4.41 6.43
CA PHE A 65 -1.06 4.17 6.75
C PHE A 65 -0.33 5.44 7.20
N GLU A 66 -0.61 6.60 6.60
CA GLU A 66 -0.04 7.87 7.05
C GLU A 66 -0.50 8.23 8.47
N LYS A 67 -1.78 8.00 8.80
CA LYS A 67 -2.29 8.16 10.17
C LYS A 67 -1.58 7.21 11.14
N ALA A 68 -1.31 5.97 10.73
CA ALA A 68 -0.57 5.01 11.56
C ALA A 68 0.86 5.47 11.83
N CYS A 69 1.58 5.95 10.81
CA CYS A 69 2.92 6.52 10.98
C CYS A 69 2.92 7.72 11.92
N LYS A 70 1.96 8.64 11.75
CA LYS A 70 1.80 9.83 12.63
C LYS A 70 1.54 9.44 14.08
N ARG A 71 0.65 8.46 14.31
CA ARG A 71 0.35 7.93 15.66
C ARG A 71 1.60 7.38 16.36
N ALA A 72 2.47 6.70 15.61
CA ALA A 72 3.69 6.10 16.14
C ALA A 72 4.92 7.04 16.14
N GLY A 73 4.80 8.27 15.63
CA GLY A 73 5.94 9.19 15.50
C GLY A 73 7.00 8.74 14.47
N VAL A 74 6.63 7.87 13.53
CA VAL A 74 7.53 7.30 12.53
C VAL A 74 7.65 8.23 11.33
N ARG A 75 8.89 8.45 10.87
CA ARG A 75 9.12 9.21 9.64
C ARG A 75 8.69 8.37 8.44
N TYR A 76 7.99 9.01 7.52
CA TYR A 76 7.54 8.34 6.32
C TYR A 76 7.63 9.24 5.09
N THR A 77 7.74 8.62 3.92
CA THR A 77 7.56 9.29 2.62
C THR A 77 6.56 8.52 1.79
N ALA A 78 5.78 9.21 0.96
CA ALA A 78 4.91 8.56 -0.01
C ALA A 78 5.21 9.05 -1.42
N PHE A 79 5.35 8.11 -2.35
CA PHE A 79 5.47 8.35 -3.77
C PHE A 79 4.33 7.66 -4.50
N ALA A 80 3.62 8.41 -5.34
CA ALA A 80 2.53 7.89 -6.17
C ALA A 80 2.77 8.28 -7.63
N ARG A 81 2.76 7.31 -8.54
CA ARG A 81 2.91 7.55 -9.98
C ARG A 81 1.60 7.24 -10.72
N PRO A 82 1.06 8.17 -11.54
CA PRO A 82 -0.13 7.91 -12.35
C PRO A 82 0.17 6.94 -13.50
N LYS A 83 -0.89 6.34 -14.03
CA LYS A 83 -0.91 5.42 -15.19
C LYS A 83 -0.13 4.13 -15.01
N MET A 84 0.05 3.68 -13.78
CA MET A 84 0.77 2.45 -13.46
C MET A 84 -0.19 1.37 -12.96
N VAL A 85 0.21 0.10 -13.09
CA VAL A 85 -0.53 -1.04 -12.53
C VAL A 85 -0.09 -1.33 -11.10
N HIS A 86 -0.87 -2.17 -10.41
CA HIS A 86 -0.51 -2.65 -9.08
C HIS A 86 0.90 -3.27 -9.05
N CYS A 87 1.67 -2.93 -8.01
CA CYS A 87 3.04 -3.39 -7.80
C CYS A 87 4.03 -3.12 -8.95
N TYR A 88 3.78 -2.14 -9.83
CA TYR A 88 4.62 -1.90 -11.01
C TYR A 88 6.12 -1.75 -10.70
N CYS A 89 6.51 -1.15 -9.57
CA CYS A 89 7.91 -1.00 -9.17
C CYS A 89 8.64 -2.34 -9.05
N MET A 90 7.92 -3.43 -8.75
CA MET A 90 8.50 -4.78 -8.63
C MET A 90 8.63 -5.49 -9.98
N LEU A 91 8.22 -4.85 -11.07
CA LEU A 91 8.27 -5.35 -12.43
C LEU A 91 9.15 -4.44 -13.31
N PRO A 92 10.49 -4.41 -13.11
CA PRO A 92 11.40 -3.48 -13.79
C PRO A 92 11.64 -3.83 -15.28
N TYR A 93 10.58 -4.10 -16.02
CA TYR A 93 10.58 -4.46 -17.45
C TYR A 93 10.37 -3.24 -18.35
N PHE A 94 9.69 -2.21 -17.88
CA PHE A 94 9.44 -0.97 -18.62
C PHE A 94 10.13 0.23 -17.96
N LYS A 95 10.14 1.37 -18.66
CA LYS A 95 10.96 2.53 -18.28
C LYS A 95 10.56 3.03 -16.89
N GLU A 96 9.27 3.24 -16.67
CA GLU A 96 8.73 3.83 -15.46
C GLU A 96 9.02 2.94 -14.24
N ALA A 97 8.75 1.64 -14.34
CA ALA A 97 9.07 0.68 -13.30
C ALA A 97 10.57 0.66 -12.95
N ARG A 98 11.46 0.73 -13.94
CA ARG A 98 12.91 0.77 -13.71
C ARG A 98 13.35 2.02 -12.96
N GLU A 99 12.79 3.19 -13.32
CA GLU A 99 13.09 4.46 -12.66
C GLU A 99 12.69 4.44 -11.19
N ASP A 100 11.50 3.93 -10.87
CA ASP A 100 11.01 3.93 -9.49
C ASP A 100 11.56 2.76 -8.66
N PHE A 101 11.86 1.62 -9.27
CA PHE A 101 12.65 0.57 -8.63
C PHE A 101 14.05 1.08 -8.25
N ALA A 102 14.69 1.90 -9.10
CA ALA A 102 15.98 2.49 -8.77
C ALA A 102 15.91 3.36 -7.50
N LYS A 103 14.81 4.11 -7.30
CA LYS A 103 14.58 4.88 -6.04
C LYS A 103 14.54 3.95 -4.82
N ILE A 104 13.82 2.84 -4.91
CA ILE A 104 13.77 1.83 -3.83
C ILE A 104 15.17 1.29 -3.55
N THR A 105 15.93 0.90 -4.58
CA THR A 105 17.29 0.38 -4.37
C THR A 105 18.24 1.42 -3.77
N ALA A 106 18.07 2.71 -4.08
CA ALA A 106 18.87 3.79 -3.51
C ALA A 106 18.56 4.02 -2.02
N ILE A 107 17.31 3.82 -1.60
CA ILE A 107 16.92 3.84 -0.18
C ILE A 107 17.57 2.67 0.56
N LEU A 108 17.49 1.46 0.01
CA LEU A 108 17.99 0.23 0.66
C LEU A 108 19.52 0.10 0.70
N ARG A 109 20.25 0.89 -0.06
CA ARG A 109 21.73 0.90 -0.06
C ARG A 109 22.34 1.73 1.07
N LYS A 110 21.53 2.51 1.77
CA LYS A 110 21.96 3.32 2.92
C LYS A 110 21.92 2.50 4.19
#